data_AF-A0A8B6F6Y9-F1
#
_entry.id   AF-A0A8B6F6Y9-F1
#
_cell.length_a   1.000
_cell.length_b   1.000
_cell.length_c   1.000
_cell.angle_alpha   90.00
_cell.angle_beta   90.00
_cell.angle_gamma   90.00
#
_symmetry.space_group_name_H-M   'P 1'
#
loop_
_entity.id
_entity.type
_entity.pdbx_description
1 polymer ?
#
loop_
_entity_poly.entity_id
_entity_poly.type
_entity_poly.pdbx_seq_one_letter_code
_entity_poly.pdbx_strand_id
1 'polypeptide(L)'
;MSKYIHIIETKSSLVLWAKISADFLQTDEDLVIGNVYIPPENSLYKITDALNELEQELLKLSVNFKYIMLVGDFNSRTASDIDFSNIVNSKHDIVSDSDLCYDYSNTLQELNMLSIRKSKDISKNTYGNALLDICKNNNLFILNGRVNGDKEGIFTCREVLVLLIILFAHLNY
;
A
#
# COMPACT_ATOMS: atom_id res chain seq x y z
N MET A 1 -3.58 -1.83 -26.78
CA MET A 1 -3.90 -1.10 -25.53
C MET A 1 -4.29 0.33 -25.88
N SER A 2 -5.21 0.97 -25.14
CA SER A 2 -5.68 2.34 -25.45
C SER A 2 -4.54 3.36 -25.34
N LYS A 3 -4.69 4.53 -25.99
CA LYS A 3 -3.72 5.64 -25.98
C LYS A 3 -3.24 6.05 -24.56
N TYR A 4 -4.02 5.75 -23.53
CA TYR A 4 -3.85 6.27 -22.18
C TYR A 4 -3.46 5.22 -21.14
N ILE A 5 -3.45 3.93 -21.52
CA ILE A 5 -3.14 2.82 -20.60
C ILE A 5 -2.00 1.99 -21.20
N HIS A 6 -0.89 1.89 -20.47
CA HIS A 6 0.30 1.18 -20.90
C HIS A 6 0.69 0.14 -19.85
N ILE A 7 0.91 -1.11 -20.27
CA ILE A 7 1.49 -2.13 -19.37
C ILE A 7 2.97 -1.83 -19.19
N ILE A 8 3.44 -1.89 -17.95
CA ILE A 8 4.87 -1.85 -17.62
C ILE A 8 5.31 -3.30 -17.48
N GLU A 9 6.08 -3.79 -18.45
CA GLU A 9 6.58 -5.17 -18.42
C GLU A 9 7.69 -5.31 -17.36
N THR A 10 7.46 -6.18 -16.39
CA THR A 10 8.46 -6.60 -15.42
C THR A 10 8.62 -8.12 -15.48
N LYS A 11 9.64 -8.65 -14.81
CA LYS A 11 9.83 -10.11 -14.67
C LYS A 11 8.98 -10.69 -13.53
N SER A 12 8.13 -9.89 -12.90
CA SER A 12 7.32 -10.34 -11.77
C SER A 12 6.36 -11.43 -12.18
N SER A 13 6.19 -12.42 -11.31
CA SER A 13 5.03 -13.30 -11.33
C SER A 13 3.96 -12.88 -10.33
N LEU A 14 4.26 -11.89 -9.47
CA LEU A 14 3.42 -11.48 -8.35
C LEU A 14 2.55 -10.28 -8.67
N VAL A 15 2.99 -9.40 -9.57
CA VAL A 15 2.31 -8.14 -9.86
C VAL A 15 2.30 -7.82 -11.36
N LEU A 16 1.13 -7.43 -11.86
CA LEU A 16 0.97 -6.83 -13.18
C LEU A 16 0.87 -5.32 -13.04
N TRP A 17 1.83 -4.60 -13.65
CA TRP A 17 1.87 -3.14 -13.59
C TRP A 17 1.21 -2.51 -14.82
N ALA A 18 0.33 -1.54 -14.57
CA ALA A 18 -0.30 -0.72 -15.59
C ALA A 18 -0.15 0.76 -15.24
N LYS A 19 0.29 1.55 -16.21
CA LYS A 19 0.36 3.00 -16.14
C LYS A 19 -0.85 3.63 -16.79
N ILE A 20 -1.51 4.54 -16.08
CA ILE A 20 -2.59 5.38 -16.59
C ILE A 20 -2.03 6.79 -16.75
N SER A 21 -2.21 7.34 -17.94
CA SER A 21 -1.66 8.66 -18.29
C SER A 21 -2.32 9.81 -17.52
N ALA A 22 -1.49 10.76 -17.06
CA ALA A 22 -1.88 12.07 -16.55
C ALA A 22 -2.93 12.75 -17.42
N ASP A 23 -2.77 12.73 -18.75
CA ASP A 23 -3.70 13.32 -19.71
C ASP A 23 -5.13 12.77 -19.57
N PHE A 24 -5.25 11.49 -19.24
CA PHE A 24 -6.55 10.84 -19.04
C PHE A 24 -7.14 11.16 -17.67
N LEU A 25 -6.28 11.22 -16.65
CA LEU A 25 -6.66 11.53 -15.27
C LEU A 25 -6.91 13.03 -15.03
N GLN A 26 -6.49 13.89 -15.96
CA GLN A 26 -6.47 15.34 -15.80
C GLN A 26 -5.65 15.76 -14.55
N THR A 27 -4.50 15.10 -14.37
CA THR A 27 -3.53 15.33 -13.30
C THR A 27 -2.16 15.69 -13.89
N ASP A 28 -1.25 16.19 -13.06
CA ASP A 28 0.12 16.52 -13.50
C ASP A 28 1.04 15.29 -13.61
N GLU A 29 0.63 14.16 -13.04
CA GLU A 29 1.43 12.95 -12.90
C GLU A 29 0.65 11.71 -13.35
N ASP A 30 1.36 10.75 -13.94
CA ASP A 30 0.82 9.43 -14.28
C ASP A 30 0.50 8.64 -12.99
N LEU A 31 -0.51 7.77 -13.04
CA LEU A 31 -0.78 6.79 -11.98
C LEU A 31 -0.29 5.42 -12.41
N VAL A 32 0.51 4.77 -11.58
CA VAL A 32 0.90 3.38 -11.76
C VAL A 32 0.10 2.49 -10.82
N ILE A 33 -0.57 1.48 -11.37
CA ILE A 33 -1.35 0.49 -10.62
C ILE A 33 -0.67 -0.86 -10.75
N GLY A 34 -0.36 -1.49 -9.62
CA GLY A 34 0.12 -2.87 -9.53
C GLY A 34 -1.01 -3.79 -9.10
N ASN A 35 -1.47 -4.67 -9.98
CA ASN A 35 -2.42 -5.73 -9.63
C ASN A 35 -1.65 -6.95 -9.11
N VAL A 36 -1.69 -7.14 -7.80
CA VAL A 36 -0.90 -8.09 -7.02
C VAL A 36 -1.69 -9.38 -6.80
N TYR A 37 -1.00 -10.51 -6.87
CA TYR A 37 -1.47 -11.78 -6.35
C TYR A 37 -0.33 -12.49 -5.62
N ILE A 38 -0.47 -12.63 -4.31
CA ILE A 38 0.44 -13.40 -3.43
C ILE A 38 -0.32 -14.65 -2.98
N PRO A 39 0.15 -15.86 -3.31
CA PRO A 39 -0.48 -17.09 -2.86
C PRO A 39 -0.57 -17.17 -1.33
N PRO A 40 -1.58 -17.85 -0.75
CA PRO A 40 -1.66 -18.02 0.71
C PRO A 40 -0.43 -18.70 1.31
N GLU A 41 -0.06 -18.34 2.55
CA GLU A 41 1.14 -18.85 3.25
C GLU A 41 1.16 -20.38 3.40
N ASN A 42 -0.03 -20.99 3.44
CA ASN A 42 -0.23 -22.43 3.58
C ASN A 42 -0.49 -23.15 2.25
N SER A 43 -0.36 -22.45 1.11
CA SER A 43 -0.57 -23.04 -0.21
C SER A 43 0.67 -23.80 -0.71
N LEU A 44 0.46 -24.77 -1.59
CA LEU A 44 1.54 -25.47 -2.30
C LEU A 44 2.35 -24.55 -3.22
N TYR A 45 1.76 -23.40 -3.58
CA TYR A 45 2.35 -22.40 -4.46
C TYR A 45 2.96 -21.24 -3.68
N LYS A 46 3.20 -21.38 -2.37
CA LYS A 46 3.83 -20.33 -1.58
C LYS A 46 5.16 -19.92 -2.22
N ILE A 47 5.34 -18.62 -2.36
CA ILE A 47 6.59 -18.03 -2.87
C ILE A 47 7.33 -17.50 -1.64
N THR A 48 8.54 -18.01 -1.43
CA THR A 48 9.45 -17.50 -0.40
C THR A 48 9.75 -16.04 -0.71
N ASP A 49 9.70 -15.17 0.31
CA ASP A 49 10.01 -13.75 0.19
C ASP A 49 9.16 -12.95 -0.82
N ALA A 50 7.95 -13.42 -1.17
CA ALA A 50 7.07 -12.76 -2.14
C ALA A 50 6.81 -11.26 -1.85
N LEU A 51 6.60 -10.91 -0.57
CA LEU A 51 6.40 -9.53 -0.17
C LEU A 51 7.68 -8.69 -0.31
N ASN A 52 8.85 -9.29 -0.08
CA ASN A 52 10.13 -8.64 -0.30
C ASN A 52 10.38 -8.39 -1.78
N GLU A 53 10.08 -9.36 -2.65
CA GLU A 53 10.16 -9.19 -4.10
C GLU A 53 9.24 -8.07 -4.59
N LEU A 54 8.02 -8.00 -4.06
CA LEU A 54 7.07 -6.93 -4.34
C LEU A 54 7.59 -5.56 -3.89
N GLU A 55 8.15 -5.45 -2.68
CA GLU A 55 8.75 -4.20 -2.17
C GLU A 55 9.90 -3.72 -3.06
N GLN A 56 10.77 -4.63 -3.52
CA GLN A 56 11.85 -4.27 -4.44
C GLN A 56 11.34 -3.78 -5.81
N GLU A 57 10.21 -4.29 -6.29
CA GLU A 57 9.57 -3.76 -7.50
C GLU A 57 8.94 -2.38 -7.27
N LEU A 58 8.26 -2.21 -6.14
CA LEU A 58 7.71 -0.91 -5.74
C LEU A 58 8.81 0.15 -5.69
N LEU A 59 9.93 -0.15 -5.03
CA LEU A 59 11.08 0.76 -4.90
C LEU A 59 11.71 1.13 -6.26
N LYS A 60 11.75 0.19 -7.21
CA LYS A 60 12.25 0.48 -8.57
C LYS A 60 11.32 1.42 -9.33
N LEU A 61 10.01 1.22 -9.20
CA LEU A 61 9.02 2.07 -9.88
C LEU A 61 8.94 3.45 -9.24
N SER A 62 9.10 3.56 -7.93
CA SER A 62 9.03 4.83 -7.22
C SER A 62 10.16 5.80 -7.56
N VAL A 63 11.22 5.34 -8.22
CA VAL A 63 12.26 6.21 -8.79
C VAL A 63 11.71 7.12 -9.89
N ASN A 64 10.73 6.64 -10.67
CA ASN A 64 10.22 7.34 -11.84
C ASN A 64 8.76 7.76 -11.72
N PHE A 65 8.02 7.20 -10.74
CA PHE A 65 6.59 7.43 -10.59
C PHE A 65 6.27 7.87 -9.17
N LYS A 66 5.67 9.05 -9.07
CA LYS A 66 5.22 9.63 -7.79
C LYS A 66 3.98 8.94 -7.24
N TYR A 67 3.04 8.59 -8.13
CA TYR A 67 1.77 7.97 -7.74
C TYR A 67 1.75 6.51 -8.11
N ILE A 68 1.95 5.67 -7.11
CA ILE A 68 1.86 4.22 -7.21
C ILE A 68 0.77 3.71 -6.29
N MET A 69 -0.08 2.86 -6.83
CA MET A 69 -1.16 2.18 -6.15
C MET A 69 -0.96 0.67 -6.31
N LEU A 70 -0.92 -0.05 -5.21
CA LEU A 70 -1.08 -1.49 -5.25
C LEU A 70 -2.57 -1.82 -5.07
N VAL A 71 -3.03 -2.88 -5.73
CA VAL A 71 -4.36 -3.49 -5.61
C VAL A 71 -4.22 -5.00 -5.80
N GLY A 72 -5.22 -5.80 -5.44
CA GLY A 72 -5.23 -7.24 -5.73
C GLY A 72 -5.36 -8.08 -4.48
N ASP A 73 -4.80 -9.30 -4.49
CA ASP A 73 -4.86 -10.30 -3.42
C ASP A 73 -3.47 -10.59 -2.81
N PHE A 74 -3.13 -9.98 -1.68
CA PHE A 74 -1.92 -10.20 -0.91
C PHE A 74 -1.95 -11.44 0.01
N ASN A 75 -3.12 -12.05 0.27
CA ASN A 75 -3.31 -13.05 1.34
C ASN A 75 -2.72 -12.64 2.72
N SER A 76 -2.69 -11.34 3.00
CA SER A 76 -2.10 -10.74 4.20
C SER A 76 -3.18 -10.28 5.18
N ARG A 77 -3.29 -10.95 6.33
CA ARG A 77 -4.24 -10.62 7.38
C ARG A 77 -3.56 -9.74 8.42
N THR A 78 -3.97 -8.49 8.54
CA THR A 78 -3.30 -7.46 9.34
C THR A 78 -4.03 -7.09 10.62
N ALA A 79 -5.12 -7.78 10.97
CA ALA A 79 -6.02 -7.43 12.07
C ALA A 79 -6.45 -5.95 11.99
N SER A 80 -6.25 -5.17 13.06
CA SER A 80 -6.43 -3.71 13.10
C SER A 80 -5.12 -2.96 13.39
N ASP A 81 -3.97 -3.60 13.15
CA ASP A 81 -2.66 -3.03 13.43
C ASP A 81 -2.37 -1.82 12.53
N ILE A 82 -1.56 -0.90 13.08
CA ILE A 82 -1.12 0.32 12.39
C ILE A 82 -0.14 -0.01 11.26
N ASP A 83 -0.35 0.66 10.14
CA ASP A 83 0.39 0.57 8.86
C ASP A 83 1.34 1.76 8.63
N PHE A 84 1.41 2.69 9.58
CA PHE A 84 2.29 3.87 9.55
C PHE A 84 3.20 3.94 10.78
N SER A 85 4.31 4.67 10.63
CA SER A 85 5.28 4.90 11.70
C SER A 85 4.85 6.04 12.62
N ASN A 86 4.68 5.76 13.91
CA ASN A 86 4.46 6.78 14.94
C ASN A 86 5.80 7.31 15.45
N ILE A 87 6.35 8.34 14.82
CA ILE A 87 7.62 8.98 15.27
C ILE A 87 7.47 9.60 16.68
N VAL A 88 6.25 9.86 17.14
CA VAL A 88 5.98 10.55 18.42
C VAL A 88 6.34 9.71 19.67
N ASN A 89 6.57 8.40 19.56
CA ASN A 89 6.80 7.52 20.73
C ASN A 89 8.25 7.08 20.95
N SER A 90 9.22 7.52 20.15
CA SER A 90 10.64 7.30 20.47
C SER A 90 11.04 8.26 21.61
N LYS A 91 10.95 7.78 22.85
CA LYS A 91 11.46 8.45 24.07
C LYS A 91 12.98 8.56 24.14
N HIS A 92 13.66 8.73 23.01
CA HIS A 92 15.09 8.94 22.94
C HIS A 92 15.41 10.08 21.97
N ASP A 93 15.84 11.18 22.58
CA ASP A 93 16.83 12.13 22.07
C ASP A 93 16.46 12.97 20.83
N ILE A 94 15.98 14.18 21.14
CA ILE A 94 16.32 15.47 20.53
C ILE A 94 17.07 15.37 19.18
N VAL A 95 16.33 15.42 18.07
CA VAL A 95 16.76 16.17 16.89
C VAL A 95 15.57 16.98 16.42
N SER A 96 15.71 18.30 16.55
CA SER A 96 14.85 19.28 15.92
C SER A 96 15.10 19.24 14.41
N ASP A 97 14.41 18.34 13.71
CA ASP A 97 14.11 18.50 12.29
C ASP A 97 12.59 18.51 12.14
N SER A 98 12.02 19.70 12.26
CA SER A 98 10.60 19.97 12.02
C SER A 98 10.16 19.68 10.58
N ASP A 99 11.09 19.31 9.70
CA ASP A 99 10.89 19.22 8.26
C ASP A 99 10.81 17.76 7.75
N LEU A 100 11.03 16.75 8.61
CA LEU A 100 11.06 15.33 8.22
C LEU A 100 9.84 14.50 8.66
N CYS A 101 8.93 15.06 9.44
CA CYS A 101 7.68 14.38 9.79
C CYS A 101 6.66 14.62 8.68
N TYR A 102 6.57 13.71 7.70
CA TYR A 102 5.46 13.74 6.75
C TYR A 102 4.16 13.65 7.55
N ASP A 103 3.41 14.75 7.60
CA ASP A 103 2.15 14.82 8.35
C ASP A 103 1.04 14.11 7.56
N TYR A 104 1.10 12.77 7.59
CA TYR A 104 0.11 11.91 6.99
C TYR A 104 -1.29 12.17 7.56
N SER A 105 -1.40 12.77 8.75
CA SER A 105 -2.71 13.07 9.34
C SER A 105 -3.45 14.13 8.53
N ASN A 106 -2.74 15.17 8.04
CA ASN A 106 -3.32 16.17 7.15
C ASN A 106 -3.73 15.57 5.81
N THR A 107 -2.86 14.77 5.18
CA THR A 107 -3.18 14.13 3.89
C THR A 107 -4.41 13.22 3.98
N LEU A 108 -4.49 12.39 5.02
CA LEU A 108 -5.66 11.53 5.23
C LEU A 108 -6.92 12.36 5.52
N GLN A 109 -6.81 13.46 6.26
CA GLN A 109 -7.93 14.35 6.56
C GLN A 109 -8.44 15.07 5.31
N GLU A 110 -7.55 15.59 4.46
CA GLU A 110 -7.88 16.22 3.17
C GLU A 110 -8.62 15.24 2.25
N LEU A 111 -8.24 13.96 2.29
CA LEU A 111 -8.90 12.88 1.55
C LEU A 111 -10.16 12.34 2.25
N ASN A 112 -10.57 12.91 3.40
CA ASN A 112 -11.71 12.45 4.21
C ASN A 112 -11.63 10.96 4.60
N MET A 113 -10.40 10.51 4.89
CA MET A 113 -10.07 9.15 5.31
C MET A 113 -9.83 9.09 6.82
N LEU A 114 -10.17 7.96 7.45
CA LEU A 114 -9.85 7.75 8.86
C LEU A 114 -8.34 7.61 9.06
N SER A 115 -7.79 8.29 10.07
CA SER A 115 -6.37 8.20 10.45
C SER A 115 -6.00 6.84 11.07
N ILE A 116 -6.98 6.16 11.67
CA ILE A 116 -6.84 4.79 12.17
C ILE A 116 -7.87 3.93 11.43
N ARG A 117 -7.41 2.89 10.73
CA ARG A 117 -8.32 1.99 10.02
C ARG A 117 -9.11 1.13 11.00
N LYS A 118 -10.32 0.77 10.62
CA LYS A 118 -11.06 -0.33 11.25
C LYS A 118 -10.88 -1.62 10.47
N SER A 119 -11.12 -2.76 11.11
CA SER A 119 -11.17 -4.06 10.43
C SER A 119 -12.11 -5.00 11.16
N LYS A 120 -12.96 -5.69 10.40
CA LYS A 120 -13.73 -6.85 10.89
C LYS A 120 -12.90 -8.13 10.89
N ASP A 121 -11.87 -8.22 10.05
CA ASP A 121 -10.89 -9.30 10.16
C ASP A 121 -9.89 -8.95 11.26
N ILE A 122 -10.04 -9.59 12.42
CA ILE A 122 -9.17 -9.42 13.58
C ILE A 122 -8.03 -10.45 13.62
N SER A 123 -7.93 -11.31 12.62
CA SER A 123 -6.87 -12.31 12.55
C SER A 123 -5.59 -11.73 11.96
N LYS A 124 -4.47 -12.38 12.28
CA LYS A 124 -3.15 -11.97 11.81
C LYS A 124 -2.36 -13.16 11.30
N ASN A 125 -1.59 -12.96 10.23
CA ASN A 125 -0.67 -13.97 9.71
C ASN A 125 0.73 -13.39 9.42
N THR A 126 1.65 -14.24 8.95
CA THR A 126 3.05 -13.85 8.73
C THR A 126 3.13 -12.79 7.62
N TYR A 127 2.38 -12.98 6.53
CA TYR A 127 2.31 -12.01 5.45
C TYR A 127 1.69 -10.68 5.88
N GLY A 128 0.74 -10.70 6.81
CA GLY A 128 0.20 -9.50 7.45
C GLY A 128 1.25 -8.65 8.15
N ASN A 129 2.17 -9.27 8.90
CA ASN A 129 3.29 -8.55 9.51
C ASN A 129 4.19 -7.90 8.45
N ALA A 130 4.64 -8.69 7.48
CA ALA A 130 5.53 -8.19 6.43
C ALA A 130 4.87 -7.08 5.58
N LEU A 131 3.56 -7.17 5.31
CA LEU A 131 2.83 -6.11 4.61
C LEU A 131 2.78 -4.82 5.43
N LEU A 132 2.56 -4.89 6.75
CA LEU A 132 2.58 -3.72 7.62
C LEU A 132 3.97 -3.08 7.67
N ASP A 133 5.03 -3.87 7.64
CA ASP A 133 6.40 -3.35 7.60
C ASP A 133 6.69 -2.64 6.28
N ILE A 134 6.29 -3.22 5.13
CA ILE A 134 6.36 -2.56 3.82
C ILE A 134 5.58 -1.23 3.86
N CYS A 135 4.39 -1.21 4.46
CA CYS A 135 3.61 0.01 4.56
C CYS A 135 4.34 1.10 5.35
N LYS A 136 4.87 0.75 6.53
CA LYS A 136 5.61 1.69 7.39
C LYS A 136 6.90 2.19 6.76
N ASN A 137 7.62 1.32 6.06
CA ASN A 137 8.91 1.65 5.43
C ASN A 137 8.76 2.51 4.19
N ASN A 138 7.64 2.39 3.48
CA ASN A 138 7.41 3.05 2.19
C ASN A 138 6.29 4.11 2.23
N ASN A 139 5.85 4.51 3.42
CA ASN A 139 4.76 5.46 3.65
C ASN A 139 3.45 5.09 2.94
N LEU A 140 3.12 3.79 2.91
CA LEU A 140 1.90 3.30 2.29
C LEU A 140 0.78 3.17 3.32
N PHE A 141 -0.46 3.39 2.89
CA PHE A 141 -1.63 3.29 3.76
C PHE A 141 -2.63 2.26 3.27
N ILE A 142 -3.12 1.43 4.19
CA ILE A 142 -4.19 0.47 3.93
C ILE A 142 -5.53 1.20 3.87
N LEU A 143 -6.14 1.28 2.68
CA LEU A 143 -7.43 1.98 2.51
C LEU A 143 -8.65 1.23 3.08
N ASN A 144 -8.63 -0.10 3.17
CA ASN A 144 -9.71 -0.86 3.79
C ASN A 144 -9.90 -0.40 5.24
N GLY A 145 -11.14 -0.05 5.61
CA GLY A 145 -11.42 0.52 6.93
C GLY A 145 -11.13 2.01 7.08
N ARG A 146 -10.79 2.74 6.01
CA ARG A 146 -10.52 4.20 6.05
C ARG A 146 -11.44 5.03 5.17
N VAL A 147 -11.80 4.51 4.00
CA VAL A 147 -12.44 5.28 2.93
C VAL A 147 -13.95 5.41 3.11
N ASN A 148 -14.53 6.45 2.51
CA ASN A 148 -15.98 6.56 2.39
C ASN A 148 -16.55 5.34 1.63
N GLY A 149 -17.54 4.68 2.22
CA GLY A 149 -18.07 3.40 1.73
C GLY A 149 -17.50 2.17 2.45
N ASP A 150 -16.39 2.30 3.18
CA ASP A 150 -15.78 1.20 3.96
C ASP A 150 -15.09 1.71 5.24
N LYS A 151 -15.78 2.53 6.03
CA LYS A 151 -15.27 3.00 7.34
C LYS A 151 -15.33 1.95 8.45
N GLU A 152 -16.03 0.85 8.21
CA GLU A 152 -16.18 -0.26 9.15
C GLU A 152 -15.22 -1.42 8.88
N GLY A 153 -14.39 -1.33 7.82
CA GLY A 153 -13.38 -2.34 7.49
C GLY A 153 -14.01 -3.68 7.18
N ILE A 154 -14.95 -3.71 6.25
CA ILE A 154 -15.67 -4.92 5.88
C ILE A 154 -14.71 -5.95 5.28
N PHE A 155 -15.09 -7.23 5.38
CA PHE A 155 -14.38 -8.29 4.68
C PHE A 155 -14.43 -8.06 3.16
N THR A 156 -13.31 -8.26 2.49
CA THR A 156 -13.14 -8.01 1.05
C THR A 156 -13.25 -9.29 0.20
N CYS A 157 -13.22 -10.47 0.80
CA CYS A 157 -13.76 -11.73 0.26
C CYS A 157 -14.46 -12.50 1.39
N ARG A 158 -15.33 -13.46 1.06
CA ARG A 158 -16.33 -14.07 1.97
C ARG A 158 -15.80 -14.45 3.37
N GLU A 159 -14.53 -14.83 3.51
CA GLU A 159 -13.90 -15.14 4.81
C GLU A 159 -12.40 -14.76 4.95
N VAL A 160 -11.75 -14.20 3.93
CA VAL A 160 -10.31 -13.83 3.95
C VAL A 160 -10.11 -12.54 3.15
N LEU A 161 -9.48 -11.54 3.76
CA LEU A 161 -9.27 -10.19 3.21
C LEU A 161 -8.40 -10.24 1.94
N VAL A 162 -8.76 -9.54 0.84
CA VAL A 162 -7.93 -8.51 0.18
C VAL A 162 -8.70 -7.50 -0.71
N LEU A 163 -8.57 -6.21 -0.37
CA LEU A 163 -8.40 -5.14 -1.36
C LEU A 163 -7.62 -4.02 -0.66
N LEU A 164 -6.31 -4.04 -0.86
CA LEU A 164 -5.44 -2.98 -0.39
C LEU A 164 -5.33 -1.98 -1.54
N ILE A 165 -6.05 -0.87 -1.51
CA ILE A 165 -5.67 0.31 -2.27
C ILE A 165 -4.66 1.04 -1.39
N ILE A 166 -3.55 1.48 -1.96
CA ILE A 166 -2.55 2.34 -1.33
C ILE A 166 -2.40 3.59 -2.20
N LEU A 167 -2.27 4.76 -1.59
CA LEU A 167 -1.88 5.98 -2.29
C LEU A 167 -0.72 6.67 -1.55
N PHE A 168 0.22 7.18 -2.36
CA PHE A 168 1.39 8.03 -2.10
C PHE A 168 2.67 7.39 -1.56
N ALA A 169 3.62 7.15 -2.48
CA ALA A 169 5.05 7.22 -2.19
C ALA A 169 5.55 8.60 -2.63
N HIS A 170 5.57 9.59 -1.73
CA HIS A 170 6.48 10.71 -1.92
C HIS A 170 7.85 10.29 -1.37
N LEU A 171 8.55 9.45 -2.13
CA LEU A 171 9.96 9.19 -1.86
C LEU A 171 10.74 10.36 -2.45
N ASN A 172 10.87 11.43 -1.67
CA ASN A 172 11.88 12.45 -1.95
C ASN A 172 13.24 11.83 -1.64
N TYR A 173 13.99 11.51 -2.70
CA TYR A 173 15.45 11.43 -2.64
C TYR A 173 16.03 12.69 -3.27
#